data_AF-A0A1I0SXI0-F1
#
_entry.id   AF-A0A1I0SXI0-F1
#
_cell.length_a   1.000
_cell.length_b   1.000
_cell.length_c   1.000
_cell.angle_alpha   90.00
_cell.angle_beta   90.00
_cell.angle_gamma   90.00
#
_symmetry.space_group_name_H-M   'P 1'
#
loop_
_entity.id
_entity.type
_entity.pdbx_description
1 polymer ?
#
loop_
_entity_poly.entity_id
_entity_poly.type
_entity_poly.pdbx_seq_one_letter_code
_entity_poly.pdbx_strand_id
1 'polypeptide(L)'
;MTISAVGYWLLSRLLTLIKLFSIFGFLATMKYLYTLIFSAFISFNLHAQGILKDNSVYQITYFRSADGKPKEDRNPAVVIASAKQNLITNAAILNHKAKYPYEQSIVNKPNQILYQLADLGVDNQIATADSAAIAKQAFELGTETKVILGYTCQRATTVVNSNRIDLWYTADAGIKAAPTSLGQGLGLVLEQVRNGNSYITATKIEEVKKVKPIDLEKISAKLTDGLNYKDLLWKSKFITLNVFSNETINFVDKPQSNDSVFRFAGGTVIARKVKFPALVNPTVFVDLTEKSSGDAYDRTGSVFIIPTDKKISLMDALKNSVKELPVYDNGNGKKYQGVVATADYDPVIELMRFFTPFGVGKYNTLKLKDKNWAEQVYYRQDVSELFPLMNGKEAWVAVFIGNYDKGGHQVSLNITLHNGGRPKVAKEVILPLFDSTNVMAMAGQEYATMFSSDKGLEVSFTLTKDLKDAKLRYITTGHGGWGNGDEFVPRKNTIWLDGKEAFAFTPWRQDCGSYRLSNPASGNFESGLSSSDLSRSNWCPGTVTNPNWISLGDLKAGTHTIKVTIPMGKPEGGSSSAWNVSGVLLGEE
;
A
#
# COMPACT_ATOMS: atom_id res chain seq x y z
N MET A 1 52.33 -0.80 12.84
CA MET A 1 53.49 -0.04 13.37
C MET A 1 53.18 0.21 14.84
N THR A 2 53.79 -0.41 15.84
CA THR A 2 55.18 -0.80 16.08
C THR A 2 55.25 -2.22 16.69
N ILE A 3 56.07 -3.10 16.12
CA ILE A 3 56.32 -4.45 16.62
C ILE A 3 57.57 -4.41 17.50
N SER A 4 57.49 -4.95 18.72
CA SER A 4 58.56 -4.92 19.71
C SER A 4 59.74 -5.84 19.35
N ALA A 5 60.95 -5.35 19.58
CA ALA A 5 62.23 -5.98 19.24
C ALA A 5 62.56 -7.28 20.01
N VAL A 6 61.65 -7.79 20.84
CA VAL A 6 61.85 -8.99 21.67
C VAL A 6 61.55 -10.28 20.88
N GLY A 7 60.65 -10.23 19.91
CA GLY A 7 60.23 -11.41 19.13
C GLY A 7 61.29 -11.95 18.17
N TYR A 8 62.12 -11.08 17.60
CA TYR A 8 63.18 -11.47 16.65
C TYR A 8 64.39 -12.12 17.35
N TRP A 9 64.68 -11.74 18.59
CA TRP A 9 65.80 -12.28 19.35
C TRP A 9 65.56 -13.73 19.80
N LEU A 10 64.33 -14.04 20.25
CA LEU A 10 63.91 -15.39 20.62
C LEU A 10 63.86 -16.36 19.43
N LEU A 11 63.41 -15.90 18.26
CA LEU A 11 63.38 -16.73 17.05
C LEU A 11 64.78 -17.11 16.58
N SER A 12 65.74 -16.18 16.67
CA SER A 12 67.12 -16.43 16.24
C SER A 12 67.84 -17.45 17.12
N ARG A 13 67.62 -17.45 18.45
CA ARG A 13 68.23 -18.44 19.36
C ARG A 13 67.58 -19.82 19.27
N LEU A 14 66.28 -19.89 18.95
CA LEU A 14 65.58 -21.17 18.78
C LEU A 14 66.12 -21.94 17.56
N LEU A 15 66.42 -21.23 16.47
CA LEU A 15 67.02 -21.83 15.26
C LEU A 15 68.48 -22.27 15.46
N THR A 16 69.24 -21.64 16.37
CA THR A 16 70.60 -22.08 16.71
C THR A 16 70.60 -23.29 17.66
N LEU A 17 69.62 -23.39 18.56
CA LEU A 17 69.45 -24.56 19.43
C LEU A 17 69.07 -25.83 18.64
N ILE A 18 68.25 -25.68 17.60
CA ILE A 18 67.78 -26.78 16.74
C ILE A 18 68.92 -27.33 15.87
N LYS A 19 69.96 -26.55 15.56
CA LYS A 19 71.15 -27.04 14.84
C LYS A 19 72.15 -27.81 15.70
N LEU A 20 72.18 -27.58 17.02
CA LEU A 20 73.13 -28.26 17.92
C LEU A 20 72.70 -29.65 18.39
N PHE A 21 71.43 -30.02 18.25
CA PHE A 21 70.88 -31.29 18.75
C PHE A 21 70.74 -32.41 17.69
N SER A 22 71.44 -32.29 16.55
CA SER A 22 71.34 -33.26 15.45
C SER A 22 72.37 -34.40 15.50
N ILE A 23 73.00 -34.66 16.65
CA ILE A 23 73.94 -35.78 16.82
C ILE A 23 73.53 -36.56 18.08
N PHE A 24 73.32 -37.86 17.91
CA PHE A 24 72.84 -38.88 18.85
C PHE A 24 71.32 -39.05 18.97
N GLY A 25 70.91 -40.28 18.63
CA GLY A 25 69.54 -40.64 18.29
C GLY A 25 68.60 -40.79 19.48
N PHE A 26 67.35 -40.42 19.26
CA PHE A 26 66.19 -40.82 20.04
C PHE A 26 64.92 -40.57 19.21
N LEU A 27 64.69 -41.39 18.17
CA LEU A 27 63.51 -41.25 17.29
C LEU A 27 62.20 -41.74 17.94
N ALA A 28 62.24 -42.37 19.11
CA ALA A 28 61.06 -42.92 19.77
C ALA A 28 60.41 -41.96 20.78
N THR A 29 61.16 -41.05 21.42
CA THR A 29 60.64 -40.12 22.44
C THR A 29 60.04 -38.83 21.84
N MET A 30 60.47 -38.42 20.65
CA MET A 30 59.89 -37.26 19.96
C MET A 30 58.44 -37.49 19.52
N LYS A 31 58.05 -38.72 19.16
CA LYS A 31 56.67 -39.01 18.73
C LYS A 31 55.66 -38.79 19.86
N TYR A 32 56.00 -39.19 21.09
CA TYR A 32 55.14 -38.94 22.26
C TYR A 32 55.15 -37.47 22.67
N LEU A 33 56.28 -36.76 22.53
CA LEU A 33 56.37 -35.33 22.82
C LEU A 33 55.57 -34.47 21.82
N TYR A 34 55.59 -34.81 20.52
CA TYR A 34 54.75 -34.14 19.54
C TYR A 34 53.27 -34.45 19.71
N THR A 35 52.88 -35.68 20.07
CA THR A 35 51.48 -35.98 20.39
C THR A 35 51.05 -35.27 21.68
N LEU A 36 51.91 -35.13 22.70
CA LEU A 36 51.60 -34.37 23.92
C LEU A 36 51.53 -32.86 23.67
N ILE A 37 52.42 -32.30 22.85
CA ILE A 37 52.43 -30.88 22.48
C ILE A 37 51.24 -30.56 21.54
N PHE A 38 50.88 -31.47 20.62
CA PHE A 38 49.69 -31.29 19.77
C PHE A 38 48.38 -31.46 20.57
N SER A 39 48.37 -32.36 21.56
CA SER A 39 47.24 -32.50 22.52
C SER A 39 47.14 -31.29 23.45
N ALA A 40 48.26 -30.71 23.87
CA ALA A 40 48.32 -29.50 24.68
C ALA A 40 47.92 -28.25 23.87
N PHE A 41 48.32 -28.12 22.60
CA PHE A 41 47.93 -26.98 21.76
C PHE A 41 46.45 -27.02 21.33
N ILE A 42 45.82 -28.19 21.25
CA ILE A 42 44.36 -28.32 21.03
C ILE A 42 43.57 -27.98 22.30
N SER A 43 44.14 -28.16 23.50
CA SER A 43 43.45 -27.87 24.76
C SER A 43 43.53 -26.41 25.21
N PHE A 44 44.33 -25.55 24.56
CA PHE A 44 44.47 -24.12 24.91
C PHE A 44 43.53 -23.14 24.18
N ASN A 45 42.59 -23.62 23.34
CA ASN A 45 41.56 -22.74 22.72
C ASN A 45 40.10 -23.17 23.00
N LEU A 46 39.90 -24.12 23.90
CA LEU A 46 38.58 -24.45 24.48
C LEU A 46 38.48 -23.85 25.88
N HIS A 47 38.84 -22.57 26.04
CA HIS A 47 38.33 -21.84 27.19
C HIS A 47 36.89 -21.46 26.89
N ALA A 48 35.98 -22.13 27.58
CA ALA A 48 34.61 -21.66 27.73
C ALA A 48 34.67 -20.17 28.10
N GLN A 49 33.89 -19.33 27.41
CA GLN A 49 33.67 -17.98 27.91
C GLN A 49 33.11 -18.12 29.34
N GLY A 50 33.76 -17.48 30.30
CA GLY A 50 33.35 -17.54 31.70
C GLY A 50 31.94 -16.95 31.87
N ILE A 51 31.30 -17.31 32.98
CA ILE A 51 29.99 -16.78 33.38
C ILE A 51 29.99 -15.25 33.28
N LEU A 52 28.99 -14.70 32.59
CA LEU A 52 28.82 -13.25 32.49
C LEU A 52 28.35 -12.68 33.84
N LYS A 53 28.77 -11.46 34.17
CA LYS A 53 28.49 -10.84 35.46
C LYS A 53 27.04 -10.37 35.51
N ASP A 54 26.27 -10.86 36.49
CA ASP A 54 24.82 -10.59 36.60
C ASP A 54 24.45 -9.09 36.70
N ASN A 55 25.32 -8.26 37.25
CA ASN A 55 25.10 -6.81 37.42
C ASN A 55 25.66 -5.95 36.29
N SER A 56 26.29 -6.56 35.28
CA SER A 56 26.82 -5.85 34.12
C SER A 56 25.78 -5.73 33.01
N VAL A 57 26.01 -4.78 32.10
CA VAL A 57 25.21 -4.63 30.88
C VAL A 57 26.02 -5.17 29.71
N TYR A 58 25.39 -6.00 28.89
CA TYR A 58 26.02 -6.63 27.73
C TYR A 58 25.36 -6.18 26.44
N GLN A 59 26.18 -5.84 25.44
CA GLN A 59 25.76 -5.68 24.05
C GLN A 59 26.08 -6.96 23.29
N ILE A 60 25.05 -7.60 22.74
CA ILE A 60 25.17 -8.81 21.94
C ILE A 60 24.78 -8.48 20.51
N THR A 61 25.69 -8.71 19.57
CA THR A 61 25.50 -8.40 18.15
C THR A 61 25.21 -9.67 17.37
N TYR A 62 24.16 -9.67 16.55
CA TYR A 62 23.71 -10.80 15.75
C TYR A 62 23.68 -10.45 14.26
N PHE A 63 24.20 -11.36 13.43
CA PHE A 63 24.15 -11.23 11.97
C PHE A 63 23.05 -12.11 11.40
N ARG A 64 22.33 -11.56 10.40
CA ARG A 64 21.39 -12.34 9.60
C ARG A 64 22.09 -12.99 8.43
N SER A 65 21.78 -14.26 8.16
CA SER A 65 22.22 -14.94 6.95
C SER A 65 21.13 -15.84 6.36
N ALA A 66 21.26 -16.11 5.07
CA ALA A 66 20.46 -17.10 4.35
C ALA A 66 21.36 -18.26 3.93
N ASP A 67 20.85 -19.48 4.00
CA ASP A 67 21.52 -20.73 3.64
C ASP A 67 22.86 -20.96 4.37
N GLY A 68 22.95 -20.43 5.60
CA GLY A 68 24.12 -20.59 6.48
C GLY A 68 25.39 -19.91 5.99
N LYS A 69 25.34 -19.06 4.94
CA LYS A 69 26.52 -18.33 4.44
C LYS A 69 26.66 -17.00 5.19
N PRO A 70 27.62 -16.87 6.13
CA PRO A 70 27.79 -15.63 6.88
C PRO A 70 28.20 -14.52 5.91
N LYS A 71 27.40 -13.47 5.86
CA LYS A 71 27.76 -12.19 5.24
C LYS A 71 27.75 -11.14 6.33
N GLU A 72 28.60 -10.14 6.18
CA GLU A 72 28.54 -8.95 7.04
C GLU A 72 27.15 -8.32 6.88
N ASP A 73 26.39 -8.31 7.98
CA ASP A 73 25.08 -7.67 8.02
C ASP A 73 25.29 -6.16 8.11
N ARG A 74 24.81 -5.41 7.12
CA ARG A 74 24.98 -3.94 7.09
C ARG A 74 24.19 -3.21 8.18
N ASN A 75 23.25 -3.88 8.85
CA ASN A 75 22.48 -3.32 9.96
C ASN A 75 22.16 -4.38 11.01
N PRO A 76 23.18 -4.96 11.70
CA PRO A 76 23.00 -6.14 12.53
C PRO A 76 21.98 -5.92 13.65
N ALA A 77 21.30 -7.00 14.04
CA ALA A 77 20.44 -6.99 15.22
C ALA A 77 21.32 -6.88 16.47
N VAL A 78 20.86 -6.12 17.46
CA VAL A 78 21.60 -5.86 18.69
C VAL A 78 20.67 -6.06 19.88
N VAL A 79 21.17 -6.77 20.89
CA VAL A 79 20.49 -6.90 22.18
C VAL A 79 21.33 -6.22 23.24
N ILE A 80 20.73 -5.28 23.98
CA ILE A 80 21.31 -4.74 25.22
C ILE A 80 20.66 -5.51 26.37
N ALA A 81 21.40 -6.48 26.90
CA ALA A 81 20.97 -7.34 28.00
C ALA A 81 21.43 -6.77 29.35
N SER A 82 20.51 -6.69 30.31
CA SER A 82 20.80 -6.26 31.68
C SER A 82 19.96 -7.04 32.69
N ALA A 83 20.24 -6.85 33.99
CA ALA A 83 19.45 -7.41 35.08
C ALA A 83 17.97 -6.95 35.08
N LYS A 84 17.71 -5.71 34.62
CA LYS A 84 16.37 -5.10 34.66
C LYS A 84 15.54 -5.35 33.39
N GLN A 85 16.20 -5.45 32.24
CA GLN A 85 15.51 -5.62 30.95
C GLN A 85 16.46 -6.06 29.84
N ASN A 86 15.87 -6.59 28.76
CA ASN A 86 16.53 -6.79 27.47
C ASN A 86 15.93 -5.85 26.44
N LEU A 87 16.73 -4.96 25.86
CA LEU A 87 16.35 -4.17 24.69
C LEU A 87 16.78 -4.89 23.42
N ILE A 88 15.82 -5.20 22.55
CA ILE A 88 16.01 -5.78 21.22
C ILE A 88 15.90 -4.65 20.20
N THR A 89 16.97 -4.43 19.44
CA THR A 89 17.11 -3.31 18.50
C THR A 89 18.09 -3.66 17.37
N ASN A 90 18.60 -2.66 16.64
CA ASN A 90 19.62 -2.83 15.62
C ASN A 90 20.64 -1.70 15.65
N ALA A 91 21.77 -1.90 14.96
CA ALA A 91 22.87 -0.94 14.94
C ALA A 91 22.46 0.43 14.37
N ALA A 92 21.57 0.50 13.38
CA ALA A 92 21.14 1.78 12.81
C ALA A 92 20.36 2.62 13.84
N ILE A 93 19.51 2.00 14.67
CA ILE A 93 18.77 2.71 15.72
C ILE A 93 19.73 3.20 16.81
N LEU A 94 20.62 2.33 17.31
CA LEU A 94 21.59 2.70 18.34
C LEU A 94 22.55 3.82 17.89
N ASN A 95 22.88 3.86 16.59
CA ASN A 95 23.74 4.90 16.01
C ASN A 95 22.97 6.13 15.51
N HIS A 96 21.66 6.25 15.81
CA HIS A 96 20.80 7.37 15.35
C HIS A 96 20.77 7.56 13.82
N LYS A 97 20.88 6.47 13.05
CA LYS A 97 20.84 6.43 11.58
C LYS A 97 19.60 5.75 11.00
N ALA A 98 18.71 5.23 11.86
CA ALA A 98 17.47 4.60 11.41
C ALA A 98 16.52 5.64 10.80
N LYS A 99 15.83 5.26 9.73
CA LYS A 99 14.74 6.07 9.15
C LYS A 99 13.44 5.74 9.86
N TYR A 100 12.56 6.73 10.00
CA TYR A 100 11.23 6.52 10.54
C TYR A 100 10.29 5.84 9.51
N PRO A 101 9.28 5.09 9.99
CA PRO A 101 9.18 4.60 11.36
C PRO A 101 10.21 3.48 11.62
N TYR A 102 10.64 3.33 12.86
CA TYR A 102 11.43 2.17 13.30
C TYR A 102 10.89 1.61 14.61
N GLU A 103 11.13 0.32 14.84
CA GLU A 103 10.62 -0.41 16.00
C GLU A 103 11.75 -0.92 16.89
N GLN A 104 11.47 -0.98 18.19
CA GLN A 104 12.28 -1.64 19.20
C GLN A 104 11.37 -2.50 20.09
N SER A 105 11.94 -3.48 20.77
CA SER A 105 11.21 -4.27 21.75
C SER A 105 11.99 -4.35 23.06
N ILE A 106 11.27 -4.33 24.18
CA ILE A 106 11.86 -4.45 25.50
C ILE A 106 11.17 -5.59 26.23
N VAL A 107 11.95 -6.50 26.82
CA VAL A 107 11.42 -7.50 27.74
C VAL A 107 11.88 -7.12 29.13
N ASN A 108 10.94 -6.75 30.01
CA ASN A 108 11.28 -6.38 31.37
C ASN A 108 11.57 -7.61 32.24
N LYS A 109 12.34 -7.41 33.31
CA LYS A 109 12.69 -8.45 34.27
C LYS A 109 12.37 -7.94 35.69
N PRO A 110 11.85 -8.81 36.57
CA PRO A 110 11.59 -10.24 36.38
C PRO A 110 10.27 -10.56 35.68
N ASN A 111 9.40 -9.58 35.43
CA ASN A 111 8.00 -9.79 35.05
C ASN A 111 7.79 -10.36 33.62
N GLN A 112 8.78 -10.29 32.74
CA GLN A 112 8.73 -10.81 31.36
C GLN A 112 7.60 -10.24 30.49
N ILE A 113 7.20 -9.00 30.75
CA ILE A 113 6.29 -8.24 29.91
C ILE A 113 7.04 -7.77 28.66
N LEU A 114 6.47 -8.06 27.49
CA LEU A 114 6.97 -7.56 26.21
C LEU A 114 6.38 -6.18 25.95
N TYR A 115 7.25 -5.17 25.87
CA TYR A 115 6.92 -3.85 25.34
C TYR A 115 7.39 -3.76 23.90
N GLN A 116 6.54 -3.23 23.02
CA GLN A 116 6.90 -2.86 21.66
C GLN A 116 6.78 -1.35 21.53
N LEU A 117 7.82 -0.72 20.98
CA LEU A 117 7.91 0.72 20.80
C LEU A 117 8.12 1.00 19.33
N ALA A 118 7.45 2.03 18.81
CA ALA A 118 7.74 2.56 17.49
C ALA A 118 7.90 4.07 17.57
N ASP A 119 9.04 4.56 17.09
CA ASP A 119 9.20 5.97 16.81
C ASP A 119 8.72 6.22 15.38
N LEU A 120 7.70 7.06 15.24
CA LEU A 120 7.06 7.44 13.99
C LEU A 120 7.61 8.77 13.44
N GLY A 121 8.31 9.53 14.27
CA GLY A 121 8.95 10.80 13.97
C GLY A 121 9.75 11.31 15.18
N VAL A 122 10.35 12.49 15.09
CA VAL A 122 11.26 13.05 16.11
C VAL A 122 10.65 13.07 17.52
N ASP A 123 9.39 13.50 17.64
CA ASP A 123 8.68 13.60 18.92
C ASP A 123 7.38 12.77 18.94
N ASN A 124 7.30 11.73 18.11
CA ASN A 124 6.12 10.89 18.01
C ASN A 124 6.49 9.42 18.23
N GLN A 125 6.31 8.95 19.46
CA GLN A 125 6.53 7.56 19.84
C GLN A 125 5.20 6.95 20.31
N ILE A 126 4.92 5.75 19.82
CA ILE A 126 3.82 4.91 20.28
C ILE A 126 4.37 3.63 20.93
N ALA A 127 3.62 3.06 21.86
CA ALA A 127 4.02 1.83 22.54
C ALA A 127 2.82 0.94 22.87
N THR A 128 3.06 -0.36 22.92
CA THR A 128 2.10 -1.35 23.43
C THR A 128 2.81 -2.37 24.30
N ALA A 129 2.06 -3.10 25.13
CA ALA A 129 2.60 -4.12 26.02
C ALA A 129 1.74 -5.39 26.00
N ASP A 130 2.39 -6.55 26.04
CA ASP A 130 1.76 -7.87 26.16
C ASP A 130 2.47 -8.65 27.28
N SER A 131 1.78 -8.85 28.40
CA SER A 131 2.27 -9.61 29.55
C SER A 131 2.27 -11.13 29.34
N ALA A 132 1.51 -11.63 28.36
CA ALA A 132 1.42 -13.04 28.05
C ALA A 132 2.40 -13.47 26.95
N ALA A 133 2.91 -12.53 26.14
CA ALA A 133 3.75 -12.82 24.96
C ALA A 133 4.95 -13.73 25.23
N ILE A 134 5.60 -13.59 26.38
CA ILE A 134 6.76 -14.39 26.76
C ILE A 134 6.33 -15.66 27.49
N ALA A 135 5.44 -15.54 28.48
CA ALA A 135 5.00 -16.65 29.32
C ALA A 135 4.26 -17.76 28.56
N LYS A 136 3.54 -17.42 27.47
CA LYS A 136 2.78 -18.39 26.67
C LYS A 136 3.63 -19.18 25.67
N GLN A 137 4.92 -18.88 25.54
CA GLN A 137 5.79 -19.56 24.58
C GLN A 137 6.04 -21.00 25.03
N ALA A 138 5.80 -21.94 24.13
CA ALA A 138 6.06 -23.36 24.35
C ALA A 138 7.20 -23.83 23.44
N PHE A 139 8.09 -24.65 24.00
CA PHE A 139 9.25 -25.18 23.31
C PHE A 139 9.38 -26.68 23.53
N GLU A 140 9.70 -27.40 22.46
CA GLU A 140 10.21 -28.77 22.53
C GLU A 140 11.72 -28.71 22.72
N LEU A 141 12.21 -29.22 23.85
CA LEU A 141 13.64 -29.23 24.17
C LEU A 141 14.29 -30.46 23.55
N GLY A 142 15.30 -30.24 22.71
CA GLY A 142 16.10 -31.29 22.09
C GLY A 142 17.38 -31.57 22.87
N THR A 143 17.99 -32.72 22.60
CA THR A 143 19.28 -33.14 23.18
C THR A 143 20.50 -32.71 22.35
N GLU A 144 20.26 -32.20 21.14
CA GLU A 144 21.33 -31.73 20.25
C GLU A 144 22.07 -30.54 20.86
N THR A 145 23.39 -30.52 20.65
CA THR A 145 24.26 -29.44 21.12
C THR A 145 25.08 -28.82 19.99
N LYS A 146 25.42 -27.54 20.16
CA LYS A 146 26.25 -26.77 19.23
C LYS A 146 27.08 -25.75 20.01
N VAL A 147 28.33 -25.52 19.64
CA VAL A 147 29.16 -24.49 20.27
C VAL A 147 29.08 -23.18 19.50
N ILE A 148 28.71 -22.09 20.16
CA ILE A 148 28.63 -20.74 19.58
C ILE A 148 29.33 -19.76 20.53
N LEU A 149 30.31 -19.00 20.01
CA LEU A 149 31.13 -18.06 20.79
C LEU A 149 31.77 -18.69 22.05
N GLY A 150 32.09 -19.99 22.02
CA GLY A 150 32.69 -20.71 23.14
C GLY A 150 31.71 -21.21 24.20
N TYR A 151 30.40 -21.00 24.03
CA TYR A 151 29.37 -21.60 24.88
C TYR A 151 28.78 -22.85 24.24
N THR A 152 28.52 -23.87 25.05
CA THR A 152 27.72 -25.03 24.64
C THR A 152 26.25 -24.64 24.68
N CYS A 153 25.59 -24.72 23.52
CA CYS A 153 24.17 -24.44 23.36
C CYS A 153 23.36 -25.73 23.20
N GLN A 154 22.14 -25.74 23.74
CA GLN A 154 21.11 -26.74 23.50
C GLN A 154 20.07 -26.20 22.51
N ARG A 155 19.39 -27.10 21.79
CA ARG A 155 18.31 -26.72 20.86
C ARG A 155 16.95 -26.74 21.53
N ALA A 156 16.19 -25.66 21.40
CA ALA A 156 14.75 -25.60 21.65
C ALA A 156 14.01 -25.35 20.34
N THR A 157 12.93 -26.07 20.06
CA THR A 157 12.13 -25.92 18.84
C THR A 157 10.75 -25.37 19.18
N THR A 158 10.24 -24.47 18.36
CA THR A 158 8.83 -24.04 18.40
C THR A 158 8.28 -23.86 16.99
N VAL A 159 6.96 -23.73 16.87
CA VAL A 159 6.26 -23.49 15.60
C VAL A 159 5.43 -22.23 15.71
N VAL A 160 5.70 -21.24 14.84
CA VAL A 160 4.94 -19.99 14.77
C VAL A 160 4.41 -19.81 13.35
N ASN A 161 3.08 -19.86 13.20
CA ASN A 161 2.40 -19.76 11.90
C ASN A 161 3.03 -20.70 10.85
N SER A 162 3.13 -21.99 11.21
CA SER A 162 3.75 -23.07 10.41
C SER A 162 5.25 -22.93 10.14
N ASN A 163 5.92 -21.88 10.64
CA ASN A 163 7.37 -21.78 10.56
C ASN A 163 7.99 -22.54 11.73
N ARG A 164 8.86 -23.49 11.43
CA ARG A 164 9.71 -24.14 12.42
C ARG A 164 10.83 -23.18 12.82
N ILE A 165 10.98 -22.93 14.12
CA ILE A 165 11.99 -22.03 14.67
C ILE A 165 12.81 -22.82 15.68
N ASP A 166 14.08 -23.02 15.36
CA ASP A 166 15.05 -23.62 16.28
C ASP A 166 15.83 -22.50 16.97
N LEU A 167 15.94 -22.57 18.29
CA LEU A 167 16.69 -21.65 19.13
C LEU A 167 17.84 -22.42 19.78
N TRP A 168 19.07 -22.03 19.48
CA TRP A 168 20.26 -22.52 20.16
C TRP A 168 20.58 -21.59 21.32
N TYR A 169 20.42 -22.10 22.54
CA TYR A 169 20.55 -21.31 23.77
C TYR A 169 21.48 -21.97 24.78
N THR A 170 22.09 -21.16 25.65
CA THR A 170 22.97 -21.64 26.73
C THR A 170 22.54 -21.08 28.08
N ALA A 171 22.64 -21.89 29.14
CA ALA A 171 22.51 -21.45 30.53
C ALA A 171 23.86 -21.04 31.13
N ASP A 172 24.97 -21.51 30.55
CA ASP A 172 26.34 -21.33 31.07
C ASP A 172 26.78 -19.86 31.09
N ALA A 173 26.17 -19.03 30.26
CA ALA A 173 26.42 -17.59 30.23
C ALA A 173 25.86 -16.84 31.46
N GLY A 174 25.00 -17.46 32.28
CA GLY A 174 24.42 -16.85 33.50
C GLY A 174 23.30 -15.83 33.25
N ILE A 175 23.11 -15.36 32.02
CA ILE A 175 22.07 -14.38 31.65
C ILE A 175 21.00 -14.97 30.74
N LYS A 176 19.81 -14.35 30.74
CA LYS A 176 18.73 -14.63 29.78
C LYS A 176 18.55 -13.48 28.80
N ALA A 177 18.68 -13.76 27.51
CA ALA A 177 18.47 -12.82 26.42
C ALA A 177 18.34 -13.56 25.07
N ALA A 178 17.64 -12.96 24.12
CA ALA A 178 17.49 -13.50 22.78
C ALA A 178 17.43 -12.39 21.71
N PRO A 179 17.78 -12.67 20.44
CA PRO A 179 17.76 -11.69 19.36
C PRO A 179 16.34 -11.25 18.94
N THR A 180 15.31 -11.96 19.39
CA THR A 180 13.89 -11.64 19.17
C THR A 180 13.10 -11.86 20.46
N SER A 181 11.78 -11.64 20.46
CA SER A 181 10.93 -11.95 21.63
C SER A 181 10.86 -13.45 21.94
N LEU A 182 11.23 -14.34 21.01
CA LEU A 182 11.19 -15.79 21.21
C LEU A 182 12.40 -16.27 22.02
N GLY A 183 12.15 -17.12 23.01
CA GLY A 183 13.19 -17.79 23.80
C GLY A 183 13.80 -16.96 24.93
N GLN A 184 13.21 -15.79 25.23
CA GLN A 184 13.67 -14.90 26.30
C GLN A 184 13.66 -15.57 27.70
N GLY A 185 12.87 -16.64 27.87
CA GLY A 185 12.81 -17.42 29.11
C GLY A 185 13.80 -18.59 29.21
N LEU A 186 14.43 -19.03 28.10
CA LEU A 186 15.25 -20.25 28.03
C LEU A 186 16.64 -20.07 28.66
N GLY A 187 17.38 -19.07 28.20
CA GLY A 187 18.79 -18.83 28.51
C GLY A 187 19.31 -17.68 27.64
N LEU A 188 20.61 -17.63 27.38
CA LEU A 188 21.16 -16.78 26.32
C LEU A 188 21.03 -17.50 24.98
N VAL A 189 20.08 -17.07 24.15
CA VAL A 189 19.90 -17.56 22.78
C VAL A 189 20.99 -16.95 21.90
N LEU A 190 21.89 -17.78 21.39
CA LEU A 190 23.00 -17.36 20.53
C LEU A 190 22.71 -17.57 19.05
N GLU A 191 21.73 -18.40 18.69
CA GLU A 191 21.28 -18.52 17.31
C GLU A 191 19.79 -18.83 17.22
N GLN A 192 19.12 -18.18 16.28
CA GLN A 192 17.76 -18.53 15.86
C GLN A 192 17.79 -18.98 14.40
N VAL A 193 17.22 -20.14 14.11
CA VAL A 193 17.11 -20.70 12.76
C VAL A 193 15.63 -20.87 12.40
N ARG A 194 15.17 -20.13 11.39
CA ARG A 194 13.81 -20.27 10.83
C ARG A 194 13.86 -21.15 9.59
N ASN A 195 13.05 -22.21 9.58
CA ASN A 195 12.87 -23.16 8.48
C ASN A 195 14.19 -23.78 7.95
N GLY A 196 15.22 -23.85 8.78
CA GLY A 196 16.52 -24.40 8.39
C GLY A 196 17.32 -23.57 7.37
N ASN A 197 16.87 -22.36 7.01
CA ASN A 197 17.53 -21.56 5.96
C ASN A 197 17.79 -20.10 6.34
N SER A 198 17.08 -19.56 7.34
CA SER A 198 17.21 -18.16 7.75
C SER A 198 17.76 -18.10 9.17
N TYR A 199 18.95 -17.52 9.32
CA TYR A 199 19.71 -17.56 10.57
C TYR A 199 19.84 -16.16 11.16
N ILE A 200 19.77 -16.06 12.49
CA ILE A 200 20.19 -14.89 13.27
C ILE A 200 21.19 -15.40 14.30
N THR A 201 22.48 -15.20 14.06
CA THR A 201 23.56 -15.81 14.85
C THR A 201 24.39 -14.74 15.56
N ALA A 202 24.64 -14.92 16.85
CA ALA A 202 25.48 -14.06 17.65
C ALA A 202 26.92 -14.10 17.14
N THR A 203 27.50 -12.93 16.92
CA THR A 203 28.88 -12.76 16.44
C THR A 203 29.78 -12.13 17.49
N LYS A 204 29.21 -11.40 18.44
CA LYS A 204 29.96 -10.65 19.44
C LYS A 204 29.14 -10.45 20.72
N ILE A 205 29.80 -10.59 21.87
CA ILE A 205 29.25 -10.26 23.20
C ILE A 205 30.25 -9.34 23.89
N GLU A 206 29.81 -8.17 24.32
CA GLU A 206 30.69 -7.16 24.95
C GLU A 206 30.05 -6.56 26.19
N GLU A 207 30.82 -6.47 27.28
CA GLU A 207 30.42 -5.68 28.45
C GLU A 207 30.47 -4.19 28.10
N VAL A 208 29.36 -3.48 28.25
CA VAL A 208 29.23 -2.05 27.93
C VAL A 208 29.00 -1.24 29.20
N LYS A 209 29.75 -0.14 29.35
CA LYS A 209 29.61 0.79 30.47
C LYS A 209 28.67 1.93 30.08
N LYS A 210 27.91 2.45 31.05
CA LYS A 210 27.09 3.68 30.94
C LYS A 210 25.83 3.61 30.07
N VAL A 211 25.33 2.43 29.71
CA VAL A 211 24.01 2.30 29.08
C VAL A 211 22.93 2.30 30.16
N LYS A 212 22.07 3.33 30.18
CA LYS A 212 20.95 3.42 31.11
C LYS A 212 19.77 2.57 30.61
N PRO A 213 19.10 1.80 31.48
CA PRO A 213 17.83 1.18 31.13
C PRO A 213 16.83 2.26 30.70
N ILE A 214 16.06 1.95 29.66
CA ILE A 214 14.86 2.68 29.27
C ILE A 214 13.87 2.71 30.44
N ASP A 215 13.30 3.88 30.68
CA ASP A 215 12.31 4.12 31.73
C ASP A 215 10.93 3.58 31.31
N LEU A 216 10.58 2.41 31.84
CA LEU A 216 9.31 1.74 31.54
C LEU A 216 8.10 2.40 32.19
N GLU A 217 8.26 3.17 33.27
CA GLU A 217 7.15 3.90 33.90
C GLU A 217 6.66 5.00 32.96
N LYS A 218 7.60 5.74 32.38
CA LYS A 218 7.31 6.77 31.37
C LYS A 218 6.60 6.20 30.13
N ILE A 219 7.00 5.02 29.67
CA ILE A 219 6.36 4.34 28.53
C ILE A 219 4.96 3.85 28.91
N SER A 220 4.84 3.24 30.10
CA SER A 220 3.59 2.63 30.57
C SER A 220 2.47 3.67 30.76
N ALA A 221 2.83 4.94 30.98
CA ALA A 221 1.88 6.04 31.07
C ALA A 221 1.14 6.35 29.75
N LYS A 222 1.61 5.86 28.59
CA LYS A 222 1.06 6.19 27.25
C LYS A 222 0.95 4.97 26.33
N LEU A 223 0.48 3.84 26.87
CA LEU A 223 0.27 2.63 26.05
C LEU A 223 -0.98 2.74 25.19
N THR A 224 -0.87 2.24 23.96
CA THR A 224 -2.00 1.90 23.09
C THR A 224 -2.22 0.39 23.10
N ASP A 225 -3.44 -0.07 22.85
CA ASP A 225 -3.66 -1.50 22.61
C ASP A 225 -2.92 -1.99 21.35
N GLY A 226 -2.75 -3.31 21.24
CA GLY A 226 -1.95 -3.91 20.17
C GLY A 226 -2.50 -3.71 18.76
N LEU A 227 -3.81 -3.47 18.59
CA LEU A 227 -4.40 -3.20 17.29
C LEU A 227 -4.15 -1.75 16.87
N ASN A 228 -4.41 -0.80 17.78
CA ASN A 228 -4.14 0.62 17.54
C ASN A 228 -2.64 0.89 17.33
N TYR A 229 -1.75 0.22 18.07
CA TYR A 229 -0.31 0.29 17.84
C TYR A 229 0.06 -0.06 16.40
N LYS A 230 -0.47 -1.19 15.89
CA LYS A 230 -0.20 -1.66 14.52
C LYS A 230 -0.80 -0.73 13.47
N ASP A 231 -1.99 -0.19 13.69
CA ASP A 231 -2.65 0.75 12.78
C ASP A 231 -1.89 2.08 12.68
N LEU A 232 -1.52 2.67 13.81
CA LEU A 232 -0.73 3.92 13.85
C LEU A 232 0.65 3.74 13.21
N LEU A 233 1.33 2.63 13.51
CA LEU A 233 2.59 2.28 12.87
C LEU A 233 2.43 2.12 11.36
N TRP A 234 1.38 1.45 10.89
CA TRP A 234 1.12 1.28 9.46
C TRP A 234 0.85 2.62 8.78
N LYS A 235 -0.05 3.45 9.33
CA LYS A 235 -0.40 4.77 8.81
C LYS A 235 0.77 5.74 8.76
N SER A 236 1.77 5.59 9.62
CA SER A 236 2.99 6.41 9.58
C SER A 236 3.89 6.17 8.35
N LYS A 237 3.68 5.07 7.60
CA LYS A 237 4.52 4.68 6.46
C LYS A 237 4.15 5.40 5.15
N PHE A 238 3.04 6.13 5.14
CA PHE A 238 2.52 6.84 3.96
C PHE A 238 1.79 8.10 4.38
N ILE A 239 1.48 8.97 3.42
CA ILE A 239 0.69 10.18 3.67
C ILE A 239 -0.76 9.88 3.32
N THR A 240 -1.69 10.26 4.21
CA THR A 240 -3.13 10.22 3.93
C THR A 240 -3.67 11.64 3.85
N LEU A 241 -4.25 11.99 2.71
CA LEU A 241 -5.04 13.20 2.53
C LEU A 241 -6.52 12.85 2.76
N ASN A 242 -7.06 13.26 3.90
CA ASN A 242 -8.48 13.07 4.23
C ASN A 242 -9.31 14.14 3.49
N VAL A 243 -9.92 13.78 2.36
CA VAL A 243 -10.65 14.72 1.50
C VAL A 243 -12.06 14.94 2.04
N PHE A 244 -12.83 13.86 2.23
CA PHE A 244 -14.19 13.89 2.77
C PHE A 244 -14.35 12.86 3.90
N SER A 245 -15.13 13.19 4.91
CA SER A 245 -15.39 12.31 6.06
C SER A 245 -16.88 12.28 6.37
N ASN A 246 -17.54 11.17 6.06
CA ASN A 246 -18.97 10.94 6.28
C ASN A 246 -19.87 12.04 5.68
N GLU A 247 -19.47 12.60 4.54
CA GLU A 247 -20.20 13.64 3.84
C GLU A 247 -21.43 13.05 3.14
N THR A 248 -22.57 13.72 3.26
CA THR A 248 -23.79 13.37 2.52
C THR A 248 -23.61 13.73 1.03
N ILE A 249 -24.18 12.94 0.12
CA ILE A 249 -24.43 13.30 -1.28
C ILE A 249 -25.89 12.97 -1.57
N ASN A 250 -26.72 13.97 -1.82
CA ASN A 250 -28.17 13.83 -1.92
C ASN A 250 -28.76 14.84 -2.92
N PHE A 251 -30.07 14.85 -3.08
CA PHE A 251 -30.77 15.84 -3.90
C PHE A 251 -31.78 16.64 -3.08
N VAL A 252 -31.50 17.93 -2.91
CA VAL A 252 -32.31 18.92 -2.21
C VAL A 252 -32.28 20.26 -2.95
N ASP A 253 -33.34 21.06 -2.80
CA ASP A 253 -33.46 22.33 -3.54
C ASP A 253 -32.36 23.34 -3.24
N LYS A 254 -31.84 23.35 -2.00
CA LYS A 254 -30.87 24.34 -1.49
C LYS A 254 -29.75 23.66 -0.69
N PRO A 255 -28.82 22.95 -1.35
CA PRO A 255 -27.72 22.30 -0.66
C PRO A 255 -26.83 23.35 0.04
N GLN A 256 -26.41 23.08 1.26
CA GLN A 256 -25.63 24.03 2.07
C GLN A 256 -24.14 23.69 2.04
N SER A 257 -23.35 24.53 1.39
CA SER A 257 -21.88 24.43 1.46
C SER A 257 -21.39 24.86 2.85
N ASN A 258 -20.20 24.41 3.23
CA ASN A 258 -19.46 24.92 4.39
C ASN A 258 -18.08 25.44 3.95
N ASP A 259 -17.26 25.87 4.91
CA ASP A 259 -15.95 26.50 4.66
C ASP A 259 -14.96 25.60 3.87
N SER A 260 -15.18 24.29 3.84
CA SER A 260 -14.25 23.33 3.24
C SER A 260 -14.89 22.39 2.20
N VAL A 261 -16.20 22.16 2.27
CA VAL A 261 -16.95 21.27 1.39
C VAL A 261 -18.04 22.06 0.68
N PHE A 262 -17.87 22.20 -0.62
CA PHE A 262 -18.80 22.88 -1.50
C PHE A 262 -19.77 21.88 -2.12
N ARG A 263 -21.04 22.24 -2.18
CA ARG A 263 -22.13 21.39 -2.67
C ARG A 263 -22.80 22.04 -3.87
N PHE A 264 -22.94 21.29 -4.95
CA PHE A 264 -23.47 21.76 -6.23
C PHE A 264 -24.51 20.78 -6.78
N ALA A 265 -25.21 21.18 -7.85
CA ALA A 265 -26.18 20.35 -8.57
C ALA A 265 -27.22 19.68 -7.63
N GLY A 266 -27.86 20.48 -6.78
CA GLY A 266 -28.82 19.99 -5.78
C GLY A 266 -28.20 19.17 -4.64
N GLY A 267 -26.87 19.11 -4.53
CA GLY A 267 -26.15 18.32 -3.52
C GLY A 267 -25.54 17.02 -4.06
N THR A 268 -25.74 16.71 -5.34
CA THR A 268 -25.25 15.48 -5.99
C THR A 268 -23.76 15.54 -6.32
N VAL A 269 -23.16 16.73 -6.29
CA VAL A 269 -21.71 16.96 -6.40
C VAL A 269 -21.21 17.62 -5.13
N ILE A 270 -20.20 17.02 -4.51
CA ILE A 270 -19.41 17.65 -3.45
C ILE A 270 -17.97 17.89 -3.94
N ALA A 271 -17.39 19.03 -3.61
CA ALA A 271 -16.03 19.38 -4.02
C ALA A 271 -15.26 20.05 -2.88
N ARG A 272 -13.95 19.79 -2.83
CA ARG A 272 -13.01 20.38 -1.89
C ARG A 272 -11.70 20.69 -2.58
N LYS A 273 -11.08 21.81 -2.23
CA LYS A 273 -9.72 22.13 -2.67
C LYS A 273 -8.73 21.42 -1.76
N VAL A 274 -7.84 20.63 -2.35
CA VAL A 274 -6.87 19.78 -1.63
C VAL A 274 -5.46 20.19 -2.02
N LYS A 275 -4.60 20.38 -1.02
CA LYS A 275 -3.17 20.67 -1.22
C LYS A 275 -2.37 19.37 -1.21
N PHE A 276 -1.71 19.08 -2.34
CA PHE A 276 -0.89 17.90 -2.48
C PHE A 276 0.58 18.20 -2.16
N PRO A 277 1.28 17.35 -1.40
CA PRO A 277 2.70 17.50 -1.16
C PRO A 277 3.48 17.23 -2.46
N ALA A 278 4.63 17.87 -2.60
CA ALA A 278 5.59 17.53 -3.65
C ALA A 278 6.29 16.21 -3.30
N LEU A 279 6.08 15.18 -4.11
CA LEU A 279 6.67 13.86 -3.93
C LEU A 279 7.36 13.39 -5.22
N VAL A 280 8.32 12.48 -5.06
CA VAL A 280 9.08 11.87 -6.18
C VAL A 280 8.53 10.47 -6.42
N ASN A 281 7.79 10.30 -7.53
CA ASN A 281 7.22 9.02 -7.98
C ASN A 281 6.46 8.23 -6.89
N PRO A 282 5.51 8.84 -6.16
CA PRO A 282 4.70 8.08 -5.22
C PRO A 282 3.76 7.12 -5.96
N THR A 283 3.43 5.99 -5.33
CA THR A 283 2.22 5.27 -5.68
C THR A 283 1.04 5.96 -5.00
N VAL A 284 0.00 6.26 -5.74
CA VAL A 284 -1.16 7.03 -5.27
C VAL A 284 -2.43 6.22 -5.42
N PHE A 285 -3.18 6.11 -4.34
CA PHE A 285 -4.51 5.48 -4.35
C PHE A 285 -5.58 6.47 -3.93
N VAL A 286 -6.74 6.34 -4.56
CA VAL A 286 -8.00 6.96 -4.13
C VAL A 286 -8.85 5.89 -3.48
N ASP A 287 -9.32 6.17 -2.26
CA ASP A 287 -10.06 5.25 -1.42
C ASP A 287 -11.42 5.90 -1.07
N LEU A 288 -12.53 5.35 -1.56
CA LEU A 288 -13.88 5.83 -1.28
C LEU A 288 -14.67 4.77 -0.52
N THR A 289 -15.27 5.14 0.60
CA THR A 289 -16.31 4.36 1.27
C THR A 289 -17.65 4.98 0.95
N GLU A 290 -18.66 4.17 0.68
CA GLU A 290 -20.04 4.62 0.42
C GLU A 290 -21.05 3.73 1.14
N LYS A 291 -22.15 4.35 1.58
CA LYS A 291 -23.39 3.65 1.93
C LYS A 291 -24.60 4.51 1.62
N SER A 292 -25.74 3.87 1.39
CA SER A 292 -27.00 4.56 1.27
C SER A 292 -27.39 5.21 2.60
N SER A 293 -27.96 6.41 2.52
CA SER A 293 -28.65 7.10 3.62
C SER A 293 -30.15 7.29 3.32
N GLY A 294 -30.61 6.80 2.17
CA GLY A 294 -32.00 6.92 1.72
C GLY A 294 -32.22 6.35 0.32
N ASP A 295 -31.26 6.51 -0.59
CA ASP A 295 -31.41 6.04 -1.97
C ASP A 295 -31.33 4.50 -2.09
N ALA A 296 -32.31 3.89 -2.75
CA ALA A 296 -32.37 2.44 -2.95
C ALA A 296 -31.69 1.96 -4.24
N TYR A 297 -31.35 2.87 -5.16
CA TYR A 297 -30.93 2.54 -6.52
C TYR A 297 -29.40 2.43 -6.65
N ASP A 298 -28.98 1.75 -7.72
CA ASP A 298 -27.61 1.67 -8.20
C ASP A 298 -27.25 2.90 -9.05
N ARG A 299 -26.53 3.85 -8.46
CA ARG A 299 -26.23 5.14 -9.07
C ARG A 299 -24.85 5.15 -9.70
N THR A 300 -24.73 5.87 -10.81
CA THR A 300 -23.42 6.25 -11.35
C THR A 300 -22.74 7.20 -10.38
N GLY A 301 -21.51 6.88 -10.03
CA GLY A 301 -20.64 7.71 -9.22
C GLY A 301 -19.29 7.96 -9.89
N SER A 302 -18.72 9.13 -9.61
CA SER A 302 -17.38 9.48 -10.10
C SER A 302 -16.61 10.27 -9.06
N VAL A 303 -15.37 9.86 -8.79
CA VAL A 303 -14.37 10.68 -8.12
C VAL A 303 -13.49 11.30 -9.19
N PHE A 304 -13.42 12.62 -9.22
CA PHE A 304 -12.73 13.35 -10.29
C PHE A 304 -12.00 14.58 -9.78
N ILE A 305 -11.04 15.04 -10.57
CA ILE A 305 -10.43 16.36 -10.41
C ILE A 305 -10.99 17.34 -11.43
N ILE A 306 -11.04 18.61 -11.06
CA ILE A 306 -11.47 19.70 -11.93
C ILE A 306 -10.23 20.50 -12.34
N PRO A 307 -9.74 20.36 -13.59
CA PRO A 307 -8.70 21.22 -14.11
C PRO A 307 -9.17 22.69 -14.12
N THR A 308 -8.31 23.60 -13.67
CA THR A 308 -8.60 25.05 -13.63
C THR A 308 -7.46 25.87 -14.25
N ASP A 309 -6.58 25.23 -15.02
CA ASP A 309 -5.43 25.88 -15.66
C ASP A 309 -5.84 26.70 -16.89
N LYS A 310 -6.96 26.36 -17.53
CA LYS A 310 -7.54 27.08 -18.66
C LYS A 310 -8.60 28.10 -18.22
N LYS A 311 -9.01 28.95 -19.16
CA LYS A 311 -9.94 30.06 -18.93
C LYS A 311 -11.30 29.63 -18.39
N ILE A 312 -11.80 28.47 -18.84
CA ILE A 312 -13.10 27.92 -18.45
C ILE A 312 -12.87 26.55 -17.80
N SER A 313 -13.59 26.27 -16.73
CA SER A 313 -13.56 24.98 -16.03
C SER A 313 -14.97 24.51 -15.66
N LEU A 314 -15.10 23.24 -15.25
CA LEU A 314 -16.34 22.77 -14.63
C LEU A 314 -16.70 23.56 -13.37
N MET A 315 -15.71 24.10 -12.64
CA MET A 315 -15.96 24.88 -11.43
C MET A 315 -16.75 26.17 -11.71
N ASP A 316 -16.52 26.80 -12.87
CA ASP A 316 -17.29 27.99 -13.28
C ASP A 316 -18.75 27.62 -13.54
N ALA A 317 -18.97 26.49 -14.22
CA ALA A 317 -20.31 25.97 -14.47
C ALA A 317 -21.05 25.55 -13.18
N LEU A 318 -20.34 24.93 -12.23
CA LEU A 318 -20.90 24.53 -10.93
C LEU A 318 -21.33 25.73 -10.09
N LYS A 319 -20.58 26.83 -10.13
CA LYS A 319 -20.90 28.08 -9.43
C LYS A 319 -22.02 28.86 -10.11
N ASN A 320 -22.06 28.80 -11.44
CA ASN A 320 -22.96 29.62 -12.26
C ASN A 320 -23.99 28.74 -12.97
N SER A 321 -23.68 28.31 -14.19
CA SER A 321 -24.60 27.55 -15.04
C SER A 321 -23.84 26.62 -15.97
N VAL A 322 -24.45 25.50 -16.34
CA VAL A 322 -23.95 24.60 -17.39
C VAL A 322 -23.66 25.31 -18.73
N LYS A 323 -24.26 26.48 -18.95
CA LYS A 323 -24.04 27.34 -20.13
C LYS A 323 -22.62 27.90 -20.23
N GLU A 324 -21.84 27.91 -19.15
CA GLU A 324 -20.42 28.31 -19.17
C GLU A 324 -19.56 27.30 -19.93
N LEU A 325 -19.99 26.04 -20.02
CA LEU A 325 -19.22 24.98 -20.67
C LEU A 325 -19.31 25.08 -22.20
N PRO A 326 -18.22 24.74 -22.91
CA PRO A 326 -18.25 24.66 -24.37
C PRO A 326 -19.27 23.62 -24.84
N VAL A 327 -19.94 23.91 -25.95
CA VAL A 327 -20.98 23.03 -26.52
C VAL A 327 -20.37 22.16 -27.62
N TYR A 328 -20.59 20.85 -27.51
CA TYR A 328 -20.33 19.85 -28.53
C TYR A 328 -21.63 19.49 -29.26
N ASP A 329 -21.56 19.46 -30.59
CA ASP A 329 -22.65 19.08 -31.48
C ASP A 329 -22.08 18.16 -32.58
N ASN A 330 -22.74 17.02 -32.76
CA ASN A 330 -22.32 16.01 -33.74
C ASN A 330 -23.39 15.74 -34.81
N GLY A 331 -24.38 16.62 -34.93
CA GLY A 331 -25.44 16.54 -35.94
C GLY A 331 -26.62 15.63 -35.57
N ASN A 332 -26.66 15.04 -34.36
CA ASN A 332 -27.79 14.21 -33.94
C ASN A 332 -29.01 15.00 -33.43
N GLY A 333 -28.97 16.34 -33.49
CA GLY A 333 -30.04 17.23 -33.04
C GLY A 333 -29.99 17.61 -31.56
N LYS A 334 -29.02 17.12 -30.79
CA LYS A 334 -28.79 17.50 -29.39
C LYS A 334 -27.46 18.24 -29.20
N LYS A 335 -27.34 18.91 -28.06
CA LYS A 335 -26.15 19.68 -27.66
C LYS A 335 -25.62 19.15 -26.33
N TYR A 336 -24.31 18.98 -26.24
CA TYR A 336 -23.64 18.38 -25.09
C TYR A 336 -22.64 19.38 -24.49
N GLN A 337 -22.62 19.54 -23.18
CA GLN A 337 -21.86 20.60 -22.52
C GLN A 337 -20.59 20.03 -21.88
N GLY A 338 -19.44 20.60 -22.22
CA GLY A 338 -18.14 20.29 -21.60
C GLY A 338 -17.61 18.88 -21.86
N VAL A 339 -18.06 18.20 -22.92
CA VAL A 339 -17.72 16.78 -23.13
C VAL A 339 -16.39 16.54 -23.86
N VAL A 340 -15.81 17.56 -24.48
CA VAL A 340 -14.52 17.50 -25.18
C VAL A 340 -13.63 18.68 -24.80
N ALA A 341 -12.32 18.47 -24.82
CA ALA A 341 -11.35 19.54 -24.64
C ALA A 341 -11.42 20.57 -25.78
N THR A 342 -11.14 21.82 -25.44
CA THR A 342 -10.99 22.93 -26.40
C THR A 342 -9.72 23.71 -26.08
N ALA A 343 -9.44 24.77 -26.84
CA ALA A 343 -8.32 25.67 -26.51
C ALA A 343 -8.46 26.29 -25.10
N ASP A 344 -9.69 26.55 -24.66
CA ASP A 344 -9.99 27.31 -23.44
C ASP A 344 -10.61 26.46 -22.32
N TYR A 345 -10.80 25.16 -22.54
CA TYR A 345 -11.45 24.25 -21.59
C TYR A 345 -10.80 22.86 -21.59
N ASP A 346 -10.67 22.28 -20.40
CA ASP A 346 -10.34 20.87 -20.20
C ASP A 346 -11.53 20.16 -19.51
N PRO A 347 -11.96 18.99 -20.00
CA PRO A 347 -12.95 18.18 -19.31
C PRO A 347 -12.38 17.69 -17.98
N VAL A 348 -13.28 17.29 -17.08
CA VAL A 348 -12.85 16.70 -15.80
C VAL A 348 -12.08 15.41 -16.01
N ILE A 349 -11.24 15.07 -15.05
CA ILE A 349 -10.43 13.85 -15.10
C ILE A 349 -10.92 12.92 -14.01
N GLU A 350 -11.56 11.82 -14.42
CA GLU A 350 -12.00 10.80 -13.50
C GLU A 350 -10.81 10.03 -12.91
N LEU A 351 -10.63 10.20 -11.60
CA LEU A 351 -9.72 9.36 -10.82
C LEU A 351 -10.31 7.96 -10.71
N MET A 352 -11.60 7.84 -10.42
CA MET A 352 -12.29 6.58 -10.24
C MET A 352 -13.78 6.69 -10.58
N ARG A 353 -14.24 5.89 -11.54
CA ARG A 353 -15.67 5.69 -11.79
C ARG A 353 -16.17 4.49 -11.00
N PHE A 354 -17.28 4.64 -10.29
CA PHE A 354 -17.86 3.60 -9.45
C PHE A 354 -19.38 3.58 -9.58
N PHE A 355 -20.01 2.52 -9.10
CA PHE A 355 -21.45 2.39 -9.06
C PHE A 355 -21.88 2.04 -7.65
N THR A 356 -22.82 2.80 -7.08
CA THR A 356 -23.38 2.46 -5.78
C THR A 356 -24.12 1.12 -5.90
N PRO A 357 -24.11 0.29 -4.86
CA PRO A 357 -25.01 -0.84 -4.82
C PRO A 357 -26.44 -0.38 -4.51
N PHE A 358 -27.40 -1.29 -4.63
CA PHE A 358 -28.78 -1.06 -4.25
C PHE A 358 -28.95 -0.97 -2.73
N GLY A 359 -28.89 0.25 -2.16
CA GLY A 359 -29.39 0.54 -0.81
C GLY A 359 -28.54 0.01 0.36
N VAL A 360 -27.26 -0.29 0.16
CA VAL A 360 -26.37 -0.85 1.21
C VAL A 360 -26.41 -0.04 2.51
N GLY A 361 -26.43 -0.71 3.66
CA GLY A 361 -26.55 -0.07 4.97
C GLY A 361 -28.00 0.31 5.29
N LYS A 362 -28.55 1.33 4.61
CA LYS A 362 -29.90 1.85 4.88
C LYS A 362 -31.00 0.78 4.76
N TYR A 363 -30.88 -0.11 3.79
CA TYR A 363 -31.88 -1.16 3.50
C TYR A 363 -31.50 -2.54 4.05
N ASN A 364 -30.50 -2.64 4.94
CA ASN A 364 -30.12 -3.90 5.58
C ASN A 364 -31.22 -4.50 6.50
N THR A 365 -32.31 -3.75 6.71
CA THR A 365 -33.54 -4.22 7.33
C THR A 365 -34.28 -5.26 6.48
N LEU A 366 -34.13 -5.23 5.15
CA LEU A 366 -34.65 -6.28 4.26
C LEU A 366 -33.98 -7.61 4.60
N LYS A 367 -34.76 -8.68 4.75
CA LYS A 367 -34.22 -10.00 5.12
C LYS A 367 -34.45 -11.01 4.02
N LEU A 368 -33.37 -11.72 3.67
CA LEU A 368 -33.39 -12.92 2.85
C LEU A 368 -32.57 -13.98 3.56
N LYS A 369 -33.08 -15.21 3.60
CA LYS A 369 -32.43 -16.32 4.31
C LYS A 369 -30.97 -16.45 3.84
N ASP A 370 -30.05 -16.60 4.80
CA ASP A 370 -28.61 -16.76 4.58
C ASP A 370 -27.90 -15.61 3.85
N LYS A 371 -28.55 -14.43 3.73
CA LYS A 371 -27.92 -13.21 3.21
C LYS A 371 -27.64 -12.22 4.35
N ASN A 372 -26.37 -12.14 4.73
CA ASN A 372 -25.85 -11.12 5.65
C ASN A 372 -25.35 -9.94 4.81
N TRP A 373 -26.12 -8.85 4.79
CA TRP A 373 -25.80 -7.68 3.99
C TRP A 373 -24.56 -6.95 4.50
N ALA A 374 -23.77 -6.41 3.58
CA ALA A 374 -22.69 -5.49 3.92
C ALA A 374 -23.28 -4.18 4.49
N GLU A 375 -22.59 -3.56 5.45
CA GLU A 375 -23.01 -2.27 6.04
C GLU A 375 -22.64 -1.07 5.17
N GLN A 376 -21.63 -1.23 4.32
CA GLN A 376 -21.10 -0.23 3.40
C GLN A 376 -20.27 -0.94 2.32
N VAL A 377 -19.91 -0.22 1.27
CA VAL A 377 -18.97 -0.68 0.24
C VAL A 377 -17.71 0.16 0.23
N TYR A 378 -16.62 -0.44 -0.25
CA TYR A 378 -15.31 0.18 -0.34
C TYR A 378 -14.77 0.08 -1.75
N TYR A 379 -14.37 1.21 -2.30
CA TYR A 379 -13.78 1.35 -3.61
C TYR A 379 -12.34 1.86 -3.45
N ARG A 380 -11.41 1.24 -4.15
CA ARG A 380 -10.02 1.68 -4.15
C ARG A 380 -9.41 1.52 -5.52
N GLN A 381 -8.73 2.55 -5.98
CA GLN A 381 -8.08 2.55 -7.29
C GLN A 381 -6.70 3.20 -7.24
N ASP A 382 -5.72 2.56 -7.87
CA ASP A 382 -4.42 3.17 -8.16
C ASP A 382 -4.60 4.22 -9.27
N VAL A 383 -4.18 5.44 -8.99
CA VAL A 383 -4.27 6.61 -9.91
C VAL A 383 -2.93 7.32 -10.04
N SER A 384 -1.85 6.59 -9.79
CA SER A 384 -0.49 7.13 -9.78
C SER A 384 -0.11 7.83 -11.09
N GLU A 385 -0.62 7.36 -12.22
CA GLU A 385 -0.40 7.95 -13.55
C GLU A 385 -1.01 9.34 -13.71
N LEU A 386 -1.99 9.70 -12.87
CA LEU A 386 -2.62 11.02 -12.90
C LEU A 386 -2.02 11.96 -11.85
N PHE A 387 -1.22 11.43 -10.91
CA PHE A 387 -0.62 12.23 -9.84
C PHE A 387 0.24 13.41 -10.31
N PRO A 388 0.99 13.34 -11.44
CA PRO A 388 1.77 14.50 -11.89
C PRO A 388 0.94 15.77 -12.12
N LEU A 389 -0.36 15.66 -12.41
CA LEU A 389 -1.27 16.80 -12.53
C LEU A 389 -1.43 17.57 -11.20
N MET A 390 -1.36 16.85 -10.08
CA MET A 390 -1.63 17.38 -8.74
C MET A 390 -0.34 17.60 -7.93
N ASN A 391 0.78 16.99 -8.31
CA ASN A 391 2.01 16.96 -7.53
C ASN A 391 2.51 18.37 -7.16
N GLY A 392 2.61 18.65 -5.85
CA GLY A 392 3.05 19.94 -5.32
C GLY A 392 2.09 21.12 -5.54
N LYS A 393 0.84 20.86 -5.97
CA LYS A 393 -0.17 21.88 -6.28
C LYS A 393 -1.41 21.75 -5.40
N GLU A 394 -2.26 22.76 -5.46
CA GLU A 394 -3.66 22.63 -5.02
C GLU A 394 -4.54 22.21 -6.19
N ALA A 395 -5.41 21.24 -5.98
CA ALA A 395 -6.38 20.80 -6.98
C ALA A 395 -7.77 20.65 -6.36
N TRP A 396 -8.80 20.88 -7.17
CA TRP A 396 -10.18 20.58 -6.79
C TRP A 396 -10.43 19.09 -6.96
N VAL A 397 -10.77 18.42 -5.85
CA VAL A 397 -11.20 17.02 -5.82
C VAL A 397 -12.68 16.98 -5.52
N ALA A 398 -13.43 16.23 -6.32
CA ALA A 398 -14.88 16.15 -6.22
C ALA A 398 -15.39 14.71 -6.28
N VAL A 399 -16.58 14.51 -5.72
CA VAL A 399 -17.36 13.27 -5.83
C VAL A 399 -18.75 13.61 -6.34
N PHE A 400 -19.18 12.89 -7.38
CA PHE A 400 -20.53 12.91 -7.91
C PHE A 400 -21.22 11.56 -7.62
N ILE A 401 -22.48 11.61 -7.20
CA ILE A 401 -23.40 10.46 -7.24
C ILE A 401 -24.75 10.95 -7.77
N GLY A 402 -25.12 10.51 -8.98
CA GLY A 402 -26.34 10.97 -9.64
C GLY A 402 -27.60 10.38 -9.01
N ASN A 403 -28.26 11.16 -8.14
CA ASN A 403 -29.46 10.72 -7.43
C ASN A 403 -30.52 11.83 -7.33
N TYR A 404 -31.74 11.42 -6.95
CA TYR A 404 -32.87 12.33 -6.69
C TYR A 404 -33.44 12.15 -5.27
N ASP A 405 -32.76 11.42 -4.40
CA ASP A 405 -33.25 11.12 -3.06
C ASP A 405 -32.80 12.17 -2.03
N LYS A 406 -33.69 12.52 -1.10
CA LYS A 406 -33.40 13.51 -0.06
C LYS A 406 -32.39 13.01 0.98
N GLY A 407 -32.38 11.71 1.28
CA GLY A 407 -31.40 11.09 2.16
C GLY A 407 -30.10 10.79 1.43
N GLY A 408 -30.19 10.34 0.18
CA GLY A 408 -29.07 10.09 -0.73
C GLY A 408 -28.10 9.04 -0.17
N HIS A 409 -26.83 9.41 -0.15
CA HIS A 409 -25.69 8.57 0.21
C HIS A 409 -24.79 9.27 1.22
N GLN A 410 -23.97 8.51 1.93
CA GLN A 410 -22.89 9.01 2.78
C GLN A 410 -21.55 8.46 2.29
N VAL A 411 -20.56 9.34 2.13
CA VAL A 411 -19.23 8.97 1.61
C VAL A 411 -18.08 9.45 2.50
N SER A 412 -16.99 8.69 2.49
CA SER A 412 -15.68 9.13 2.99
C SER A 412 -14.63 8.91 1.90
N LEU A 413 -13.79 9.91 1.64
CA LEU A 413 -12.78 9.87 0.57
C LEU A 413 -11.40 10.18 1.14
N ASN A 414 -10.46 9.27 0.93
CA ASN A 414 -9.05 9.48 1.23
C ASN A 414 -8.20 9.34 -0.04
N ILE A 415 -7.09 10.07 -0.08
CA ILE A 415 -6.02 9.85 -1.05
C ILE A 415 -4.77 9.44 -0.29
N THR A 416 -4.20 8.28 -0.60
CA THR A 416 -3.00 7.77 0.07
C THR A 416 -1.79 7.81 -0.86
N LEU A 417 -0.66 8.36 -0.37
CA LEU A 417 0.56 8.60 -1.12
C LEU A 417 1.71 7.76 -0.51
N HIS A 418 2.20 6.79 -1.27
CA HIS A 418 3.17 5.79 -0.81
C HIS A 418 4.52 6.01 -1.50
N ASN A 419 5.55 6.36 -0.72
CA ASN A 419 6.88 6.71 -1.25
C ASN A 419 7.77 5.48 -1.54
N GLY A 420 7.15 4.39 -2.00
CA GLY A 420 7.68 3.02 -1.98
C GLY A 420 8.46 2.55 -3.22
N GLY A 421 8.89 3.44 -4.11
CA GLY A 421 9.81 3.06 -5.19
C GLY A 421 9.14 2.60 -6.49
N ARG A 422 8.16 3.36 -7.00
CA ARG A 422 7.89 3.31 -8.44
C ARG A 422 9.15 3.78 -9.18
N PRO A 423 9.55 3.10 -10.28
CA PRO A 423 10.59 3.61 -11.16
C PRO A 423 10.29 5.05 -11.52
N LYS A 424 11.34 5.85 -11.70
CA LYS A 424 11.17 7.22 -12.18
C LYS A 424 10.45 7.17 -13.51
N VAL A 425 9.22 7.68 -13.54
CA VAL A 425 8.51 7.81 -14.79
C VAL A 425 9.13 8.99 -15.54
N ALA A 426 9.26 8.88 -16.85
CA ALA A 426 9.73 9.98 -17.69
C ALA A 426 8.79 11.19 -17.53
N LYS A 427 9.09 12.31 -18.20
CA LYS A 427 8.15 13.44 -18.20
C LYS A 427 6.86 12.99 -18.88
N GLU A 428 5.86 12.62 -18.09
CA GLU A 428 4.57 12.18 -18.59
C GLU A 428 3.78 13.39 -19.11
N VAL A 429 3.35 13.31 -20.37
CA VAL A 429 2.28 14.15 -20.89
C VAL A 429 0.97 13.56 -20.44
N ILE A 430 0.11 14.38 -19.83
CA ILE A 430 -1.22 13.97 -19.37
C ILE A 430 -2.22 15.00 -19.91
N LEU A 431 -2.98 14.62 -20.94
CA LEU A 431 -3.92 15.51 -21.62
C LEU A 431 -5.35 14.96 -21.52
N PRO A 432 -6.25 15.60 -20.78
CA PRO A 432 -7.66 15.26 -20.82
C PRO A 432 -8.23 15.58 -22.20
N LEU A 433 -8.80 14.59 -22.87
CA LEU A 433 -9.34 14.75 -24.22
C LEU A 433 -10.86 14.88 -24.21
N PHE A 434 -11.55 14.04 -23.44
CA PHE A 434 -13.01 14.02 -23.37
C PHE A 434 -13.51 13.37 -22.09
N ASP A 435 -14.70 13.79 -21.65
CA ASP A 435 -15.50 13.11 -20.63
C ASP A 435 -16.99 13.39 -20.88
N SER A 436 -17.74 12.36 -21.30
CA SER A 436 -19.19 12.47 -21.52
C SER A 436 -20.02 12.24 -20.26
N THR A 437 -19.39 11.87 -19.14
CA THR A 437 -20.08 11.66 -17.86
C THR A 437 -20.68 12.97 -17.40
N ASN A 438 -22.02 13.04 -17.40
CA ASN A 438 -22.73 14.25 -17.05
C ASN A 438 -22.81 14.42 -15.52
N VAL A 439 -21.68 14.74 -14.88
CA VAL A 439 -21.59 14.99 -13.43
C VAL A 439 -22.49 16.14 -12.95
N MET A 440 -22.95 17.00 -13.87
CA MET A 440 -23.97 18.01 -13.64
C MET A 440 -25.37 17.59 -14.15
N ALA A 441 -25.70 16.29 -14.15
CA ALA A 441 -27.00 15.76 -14.60
C ALA A 441 -28.18 16.48 -13.94
N MET A 442 -28.09 16.69 -12.62
CA MET A 442 -29.11 17.41 -11.82
C MET A 442 -28.97 18.94 -11.88
N ALA A 443 -28.12 19.45 -12.78
CA ALA A 443 -27.90 20.88 -13.05
C ALA A 443 -27.89 21.21 -14.55
N GLY A 444 -28.54 20.38 -15.37
CA GLY A 444 -28.83 20.66 -16.78
C GLY A 444 -27.79 20.18 -17.79
N GLN A 445 -26.79 19.39 -17.39
CA GLN A 445 -25.87 18.75 -18.33
C GLN A 445 -26.54 17.54 -18.99
N GLU A 446 -26.58 17.54 -20.32
CA GLU A 446 -27.29 16.54 -21.13
C GLU A 446 -26.67 15.13 -20.99
N TYR A 447 -27.52 14.10 -21.00
CA TYR A 447 -27.07 12.71 -21.00
C TYR A 447 -26.30 12.36 -22.28
N ALA A 448 -25.27 11.53 -22.14
CA ALA A 448 -24.33 11.16 -23.21
C ALA A 448 -24.94 10.29 -24.32
N THR A 449 -25.84 10.89 -25.09
CA THR A 449 -26.62 10.29 -26.18
C THR A 449 -26.00 10.58 -27.55
N MET A 450 -24.81 11.20 -27.59
CA MET A 450 -24.13 11.59 -28.84
C MET A 450 -23.83 10.39 -29.75
N PHE A 451 -23.69 9.19 -29.18
CA PHE A 451 -23.40 7.98 -29.93
C PHE A 451 -24.58 7.46 -30.77
N SER A 452 -25.73 8.14 -30.79
CA SER A 452 -26.79 7.90 -31.79
C SER A 452 -26.41 8.34 -33.21
N SER A 453 -25.34 9.13 -33.37
CA SER A 453 -24.78 9.55 -34.65
C SER A 453 -23.49 8.80 -34.95
N ASP A 454 -23.25 8.47 -36.22
CA ASP A 454 -22.01 7.83 -36.70
C ASP A 454 -20.77 8.70 -36.45
N LYS A 455 -20.94 10.01 -36.24
CA LYS A 455 -19.85 10.90 -35.82
C LYS A 455 -19.39 10.60 -34.39
N GLY A 456 -20.27 10.09 -33.53
CA GLY A 456 -19.97 9.76 -32.14
C GLY A 456 -19.40 10.94 -31.37
N LEU A 457 -18.35 10.70 -30.59
CA LEU A 457 -17.58 11.72 -29.87
C LEU A 457 -16.23 11.90 -30.56
N GLU A 458 -15.92 13.11 -31.02
CA GLU A 458 -14.68 13.43 -31.73
C GLU A 458 -14.01 14.66 -31.11
N VAL A 459 -12.70 14.59 -30.91
CA VAL A 459 -11.89 15.68 -30.37
C VAL A 459 -10.56 15.78 -31.13
N SER A 460 -10.17 17.01 -31.44
CA SER A 460 -8.86 17.32 -32.00
C SER A 460 -7.95 17.92 -30.93
N PHE A 461 -6.69 17.52 -30.93
CA PHE A 461 -5.67 18.01 -30.01
C PHE A 461 -4.35 18.25 -30.74
N THR A 462 -3.46 19.04 -30.14
CA THR A 462 -2.18 19.39 -30.75
C THR A 462 -1.04 19.05 -29.80
N LEU A 463 -0.07 18.31 -30.30
CA LEU A 463 1.16 17.98 -29.60
C LEU A 463 2.26 18.96 -29.99
N THR A 464 2.92 19.58 -29.01
CA THR A 464 4.04 20.52 -29.26
C THR A 464 5.34 19.79 -29.57
N LYS A 465 5.43 18.50 -29.21
CA LYS A 465 6.56 17.60 -29.46
C LYS A 465 6.05 16.22 -29.83
N ASP A 466 6.94 15.40 -30.39
CA ASP A 466 6.69 13.97 -30.54
C ASP A 466 6.37 13.35 -29.18
N LEU A 467 5.45 12.38 -29.16
CA LEU A 467 5.03 11.68 -27.96
C LEU A 467 5.25 10.18 -28.16
N LYS A 468 6.10 9.58 -27.33
CA LYS A 468 6.40 8.15 -27.38
C LYS A 468 5.47 7.35 -26.48
N ASP A 469 5.24 6.10 -26.86
CA ASP A 469 4.39 5.14 -26.12
C ASP A 469 3.06 5.77 -25.69
N ALA A 470 2.43 6.49 -26.62
CA ALA A 470 1.19 7.18 -26.35
C ALA A 470 0.09 6.17 -26.03
N LYS A 471 -0.68 6.44 -24.98
CA LYS A 471 -1.78 5.60 -24.49
C LYS A 471 -3.01 6.43 -24.21
N LEU A 472 -4.18 5.90 -24.56
CA LEU A 472 -5.45 6.43 -24.09
C LEU A 472 -5.89 5.65 -22.84
N ARG A 473 -5.97 6.34 -21.71
CA ARG A 473 -6.70 5.88 -20.52
C ARG A 473 -8.19 6.05 -20.78
N TYR A 474 -8.88 4.95 -21.09
CA TYR A 474 -10.28 4.96 -21.53
C TYR A 474 -11.22 4.27 -20.54
N ILE A 475 -12.12 5.02 -19.92
CA ILE A 475 -13.20 4.48 -19.07
C ILE A 475 -14.50 4.54 -19.86
N THR A 476 -15.27 3.45 -19.89
CA THR A 476 -16.55 3.37 -20.61
C THR A 476 -17.57 2.55 -19.82
N THR A 477 -18.81 3.02 -19.79
CA THR A 477 -19.97 2.27 -19.28
C THR A 477 -21.23 2.57 -20.09
N GLY A 478 -21.98 1.50 -20.42
CA GLY A 478 -23.26 1.61 -21.13
C GLY A 478 -24.43 1.66 -20.15
N HIS A 479 -25.44 2.46 -20.48
CA HIS A 479 -26.61 2.75 -19.63
C HIS A 479 -27.90 2.66 -20.42
N GLY A 480 -29.00 2.40 -19.71
CA GLY A 480 -30.34 2.25 -20.28
C GLY A 480 -31.04 1.07 -19.61
N GLY A 481 -31.70 1.31 -18.47
CA GLY A 481 -32.17 0.27 -17.55
C GLY A 481 -33.40 -0.52 -17.98
N TRP A 482 -33.46 -0.99 -19.23
CA TRP A 482 -34.50 -1.89 -19.73
C TRP A 482 -33.87 -3.00 -20.60
N GLY A 483 -34.62 -4.05 -20.91
CA GLY A 483 -34.07 -5.27 -21.53
C GLY A 483 -33.29 -5.07 -22.84
N ASN A 484 -33.62 -4.05 -23.63
CA ASN A 484 -32.92 -3.71 -24.89
C ASN A 484 -31.97 -2.51 -24.76
N GLY A 485 -31.90 -1.90 -23.57
CA GLY A 485 -31.04 -0.76 -23.32
C GLY A 485 -29.58 -1.18 -23.18
N ASP A 486 -28.68 -0.24 -23.46
CA ASP A 486 -27.26 -0.52 -23.57
C ASP A 486 -26.59 -0.87 -22.23
N GLU A 487 -27.30 -0.75 -21.10
CA GLU A 487 -26.87 -1.35 -19.83
C GLU A 487 -26.75 -2.87 -19.94
N PHE A 488 -27.72 -3.52 -20.60
CA PHE A 488 -27.86 -4.98 -20.65
C PHE A 488 -27.57 -5.56 -22.04
N VAL A 489 -27.21 -4.72 -23.02
CA VAL A 489 -26.84 -5.15 -24.37
C VAL A 489 -25.38 -4.78 -24.66
N PRO A 490 -24.50 -5.76 -24.95
CA PRO A 490 -23.09 -5.48 -25.26
C PRO A 490 -22.95 -4.66 -26.55
N ARG A 491 -22.20 -3.54 -26.52
CA ARG A 491 -21.92 -2.71 -27.71
C ARG A 491 -20.43 -2.53 -27.96
N LYS A 492 -19.99 -2.76 -29.20
CA LYS A 492 -18.59 -2.54 -29.63
C LYS A 492 -18.23 -1.05 -29.51
N ASN A 493 -17.30 -0.72 -28.63
CA ASN A 493 -16.66 0.58 -28.56
C ASN A 493 -15.49 0.59 -29.56
N THR A 494 -15.46 1.55 -30.49
CA THR A 494 -14.40 1.68 -31.50
C THR A 494 -13.70 3.02 -31.32
N ILE A 495 -12.38 2.98 -31.15
CA ILE A 495 -11.50 4.13 -30.97
C ILE A 495 -10.74 4.34 -32.27
N TRP A 496 -10.82 5.55 -32.81
CA TRP A 496 -10.16 5.97 -34.03
C TRP A 496 -9.09 7.01 -33.71
N LEU A 497 -7.93 6.88 -34.33
CA LEU A 497 -6.85 7.86 -34.30
C LEU A 497 -6.57 8.29 -35.74
N ASP A 498 -6.66 9.59 -36.01
CA ASP A 498 -6.41 10.21 -37.32
C ASP A 498 -7.16 9.50 -38.47
N GLY A 499 -8.43 9.17 -38.20
CA GLY A 499 -9.32 8.50 -39.15
C GLY A 499 -9.11 6.99 -39.30
N LYS A 500 -8.16 6.38 -38.59
CA LYS A 500 -7.90 4.93 -38.62
C LYS A 500 -8.36 4.26 -37.33
N GLU A 501 -8.94 3.06 -37.42
CA GLU A 501 -9.29 2.27 -36.23
C GLU A 501 -8.00 1.91 -35.48
N ALA A 502 -7.86 2.42 -34.26
CA ALA A 502 -6.70 2.16 -33.40
C ALA A 502 -6.98 0.98 -32.46
N PHE A 503 -8.21 0.88 -31.96
CA PHE A 503 -8.61 -0.19 -31.06
C PHE A 503 -10.13 -0.36 -31.06
N ALA A 504 -10.60 -1.58 -30.81
CA ALA A 504 -12.00 -1.80 -30.53
C ALA A 504 -12.25 -3.03 -29.66
N PHE A 505 -13.28 -2.95 -28.84
CA PHE A 505 -13.66 -4.00 -27.91
C PHE A 505 -15.12 -3.83 -27.47
N THR A 506 -15.69 -4.89 -26.87
CA THR A 506 -17.02 -4.84 -26.28
C THR A 506 -16.88 -4.85 -24.76
N PRO A 507 -17.07 -3.71 -24.08
CA PRO A 507 -16.92 -3.63 -22.63
C PRO A 507 -18.09 -4.34 -21.94
N TRP A 508 -17.79 -5.40 -21.17
CA TRP A 508 -18.82 -6.28 -20.60
C TRP A 508 -18.33 -6.96 -19.31
N ARG A 509 -19.22 -7.07 -18.31
CA ARG A 509 -18.97 -7.74 -17.02
C ARG A 509 -19.99 -8.85 -16.82
N GLN A 510 -19.51 -10.02 -16.38
CA GLN A 510 -20.33 -11.24 -16.21
C GLN A 510 -20.24 -11.83 -14.79
N ASP A 511 -19.68 -11.08 -13.86
CA ASP A 511 -19.37 -11.48 -12.49
C ASP A 511 -20.24 -10.76 -11.45
N CYS A 512 -21.28 -10.02 -11.88
CA CYS A 512 -22.04 -9.12 -11.02
C CYS A 512 -22.74 -9.82 -9.84
N GLY A 513 -23.18 -11.07 -10.01
CA GLY A 513 -23.74 -11.88 -8.91
C GLY A 513 -22.80 -12.09 -7.73
N SER A 514 -21.48 -11.92 -7.91
CA SER A 514 -20.48 -12.00 -6.84
C SER A 514 -20.66 -10.90 -5.79
N TYR A 515 -21.33 -9.79 -6.14
CA TYR A 515 -21.53 -8.62 -5.28
C TYR A 515 -22.92 -8.58 -4.66
N ARG A 516 -23.70 -9.67 -4.71
CA ARG A 516 -25.09 -9.73 -4.25
C ARG A 516 -25.27 -9.27 -2.79
N LEU A 517 -24.30 -9.55 -1.91
CA LEU A 517 -24.36 -9.20 -0.49
C LEU A 517 -24.19 -7.71 -0.19
N SER A 518 -23.78 -6.90 -1.17
CA SER A 518 -23.78 -5.44 -1.06
C SER A 518 -25.10 -4.81 -1.49
N ASN A 519 -26.04 -5.58 -2.05
CA ASN A 519 -27.19 -5.05 -2.78
C ASN A 519 -28.55 -5.42 -2.11
N PRO A 520 -28.81 -5.01 -0.86
CA PRO A 520 -30.02 -5.42 -0.13
C PRO A 520 -31.32 -5.02 -0.84
N ALA A 521 -31.37 -3.84 -1.48
CA ALA A 521 -32.56 -3.30 -2.13
C ALA A 521 -32.70 -3.69 -3.61
N SER A 522 -31.83 -4.57 -4.12
CA SER A 522 -31.90 -5.03 -5.52
C SER A 522 -33.20 -5.79 -5.79
N GLY A 523 -33.93 -5.37 -6.83
CA GLY A 523 -35.15 -6.04 -7.27
C GLY A 523 -34.89 -7.51 -7.62
N ASN A 524 -35.81 -8.40 -7.26
CA ASN A 524 -35.73 -9.83 -7.58
C ASN A 524 -36.83 -10.17 -8.59
N PHE A 525 -36.48 -10.94 -9.61
CA PHE A 525 -37.35 -11.29 -10.73
C PHE A 525 -37.90 -12.72 -10.57
N GLU A 526 -38.96 -13.04 -11.31
CA GLU A 526 -39.56 -14.38 -11.32
C GLU A 526 -38.61 -15.49 -11.78
N SER A 527 -37.57 -15.15 -12.54
CA SER A 527 -36.50 -16.08 -12.94
C SER A 527 -35.61 -16.52 -11.79
N GLY A 528 -35.76 -15.95 -10.59
CA GLY A 528 -34.89 -16.18 -9.44
C GLY A 528 -33.63 -15.32 -9.42
N LEU A 529 -33.41 -14.50 -10.46
CA LEU A 529 -32.29 -13.55 -10.52
C LEU A 529 -32.63 -12.23 -9.80
N SER A 530 -31.61 -11.57 -9.26
CA SER A 530 -31.70 -10.18 -8.80
C SER A 530 -31.13 -9.23 -9.86
N SER A 531 -31.60 -7.99 -9.91
CA SER A 531 -31.07 -6.96 -10.82
C SER A 531 -29.55 -6.81 -10.69
N SER A 532 -29.03 -6.80 -9.47
CA SER A 532 -27.59 -6.76 -9.18
C SER A 532 -26.80 -7.96 -9.70
N ASP A 533 -27.45 -9.08 -10.05
CA ASP A 533 -26.77 -10.27 -10.58
C ASP A 533 -26.53 -10.18 -12.09
N LEU A 534 -27.28 -9.34 -12.80
CA LEU A 534 -27.27 -9.26 -14.26
C LEU A 534 -25.92 -8.77 -14.79
N SER A 535 -25.45 -9.41 -15.87
CA SER A 535 -24.30 -8.95 -16.65
C SER A 535 -24.60 -7.60 -17.31
N ARG A 536 -23.58 -6.75 -17.43
CA ARG A 536 -23.75 -5.35 -17.82
C ARG A 536 -22.60 -4.81 -18.64
N SER A 537 -22.84 -3.70 -19.33
CA SER A 537 -21.86 -2.95 -20.13
C SER A 537 -20.79 -2.27 -19.27
N ASN A 538 -19.85 -3.08 -18.77
CA ASN A 538 -18.62 -2.77 -18.04
C ASN A 538 -18.71 -2.47 -16.54
N TRP A 539 -19.87 -2.57 -15.92
CA TRP A 539 -20.02 -2.24 -14.51
C TRP A 539 -20.92 -3.22 -13.76
N CYS A 540 -20.76 -3.30 -12.45
CA CYS A 540 -21.68 -4.01 -11.57
C CYS A 540 -22.04 -3.09 -10.38
N PRO A 541 -23.28 -3.10 -9.87
CA PRO A 541 -23.67 -2.36 -8.67
C PRO A 541 -22.77 -2.70 -7.47
N GLY A 542 -22.11 -1.70 -6.90
CA GLY A 542 -21.15 -1.86 -5.80
C GLY A 542 -19.69 -2.05 -6.24
N THR A 543 -19.32 -1.73 -7.50
CA THR A 543 -17.95 -1.90 -8.01
C THR A 543 -17.35 -0.67 -8.69
N VAL A 544 -16.02 -0.65 -8.79
CA VAL A 544 -15.26 0.27 -9.66
C VAL A 544 -15.32 -0.22 -11.12
N THR A 545 -15.35 0.71 -12.07
CA THR A 545 -15.06 0.42 -13.48
C THR A 545 -13.61 0.77 -13.78
N ASN A 546 -12.81 -0.24 -14.16
CA ASN A 546 -11.39 -0.04 -14.45
C ASN A 546 -11.20 0.69 -15.80
N PRO A 547 -10.19 1.58 -15.92
CA PRO A 547 -9.79 2.13 -17.21
C PRO A 547 -9.17 1.02 -18.08
N ASN A 548 -9.37 1.15 -19.38
CA ASN A 548 -8.65 0.41 -20.40
C ASN A 548 -7.42 1.22 -20.81
N TRP A 549 -6.27 0.57 -20.88
CA TRP A 549 -5.02 1.16 -21.36
C TRP A 549 -4.86 0.84 -22.85
N ILE A 550 -5.29 1.77 -23.71
CA ILE A 550 -5.26 1.57 -25.16
C ILE A 550 -3.97 2.14 -25.72
N SER A 551 -3.11 1.29 -26.28
CA SER A 551 -1.89 1.74 -26.97
C SER A 551 -2.23 2.48 -28.26
N LEU A 552 -1.68 3.67 -28.44
CA LEU A 552 -1.77 4.49 -29.64
C LEU A 552 -0.44 4.52 -30.43
N GLY A 553 0.64 4.01 -29.84
CA GLY A 553 1.98 4.01 -30.45
C GLY A 553 2.67 5.37 -30.31
N ASP A 554 3.65 5.65 -31.17
CA ASP A 554 4.32 6.93 -31.19
C ASP A 554 3.53 7.94 -32.02
N LEU A 555 3.29 9.14 -31.48
CA LEU A 555 2.63 10.25 -32.14
C LEU A 555 3.65 11.35 -32.47
N LYS A 556 3.45 12.05 -33.59
CA LYS A 556 4.31 13.15 -34.00
C LYS A 556 3.83 14.48 -33.42
N ALA A 557 4.72 15.44 -33.32
CA ALA A 557 4.30 16.82 -33.09
C ALA A 557 3.31 17.24 -34.20
N GLY A 558 2.24 17.93 -33.83
CA GLY A 558 1.19 18.36 -34.76
C GLY A 558 -0.22 18.07 -34.25
N THR A 559 -1.19 18.26 -35.15
CA THR A 559 -2.60 18.05 -34.85
C THR A 559 -2.99 16.61 -35.09
N HIS A 560 -3.68 16.04 -34.10
CA HIS A 560 -4.25 14.70 -34.14
C HIS A 560 -5.74 14.76 -33.80
N THR A 561 -6.47 13.72 -34.20
CA THR A 561 -7.89 13.56 -33.87
C THR A 561 -8.13 12.19 -33.26
N ILE A 562 -8.80 12.17 -32.11
CA ILE A 562 -9.39 10.95 -31.55
C ILE A 562 -10.90 11.00 -31.71
N LYS A 563 -11.46 9.89 -32.18
CA LYS A 563 -12.91 9.67 -32.24
C LYS A 563 -13.30 8.38 -31.55
N VAL A 564 -14.44 8.39 -30.87
CA VAL A 564 -15.08 7.22 -30.27
C VAL A 564 -16.44 7.03 -30.92
N THR A 565 -16.68 5.83 -31.44
CA THR A 565 -17.99 5.43 -31.99
C THR A 565 -18.50 4.19 -31.28
N ILE A 566 -19.80 4.20 -30.97
CA ILE A 566 -20.50 3.12 -30.28
C ILE A 566 -21.85 2.95 -31.00
N PRO A 567 -22.25 1.73 -31.41
CA PRO A 567 -23.54 1.49 -32.04
C PRO A 567 -24.65 1.55 -30.99
N MET A 568 -24.98 2.75 -30.53
CA MET A 568 -25.89 2.98 -29.41
C MET A 568 -27.31 2.47 -29.71
N GLY A 569 -27.94 1.84 -28.73
CA GLY A 569 -29.31 1.37 -28.81
C GLY A 569 -30.31 2.50 -29.06
N LYS A 570 -31.32 2.24 -29.89
CA LYS A 570 -32.40 3.20 -30.13
C LYS A 570 -33.25 3.39 -28.87
N PRO A 571 -33.85 4.57 -28.66
CA PRO A 571 -34.82 4.78 -27.58
C PRO A 571 -36.04 3.86 -27.71
N GLU A 572 -36.64 3.50 -26.58
CA GLU A 572 -37.87 2.71 -26.50
C GLU A 572 -38.83 3.36 -25.50
N GLY A 573 -39.96 3.91 -25.99
CA GLY A 573 -40.88 4.69 -25.16
C GLY A 573 -40.19 5.90 -24.53
N GLY A 574 -40.30 6.04 -23.20
CA GLY A 574 -39.62 7.10 -22.43
C GLY A 574 -38.16 6.79 -22.08
N SER A 575 -37.63 5.64 -22.48
CA SER A 575 -36.29 5.17 -22.12
C SER A 575 -35.28 5.44 -23.25
N SER A 576 -34.06 5.84 -22.89
CA SER A 576 -32.97 6.09 -23.83
C SER A 576 -31.66 5.53 -23.31
N SER A 577 -30.82 5.03 -24.22
CA SER A 577 -29.48 4.56 -23.89
C SER A 577 -28.51 5.74 -23.86
N ALA A 578 -27.48 5.65 -23.04
CA ALA A 578 -26.41 6.63 -22.96
C ALA A 578 -25.08 5.95 -22.65
N TRP A 579 -23.97 6.59 -23.00
CA TRP A 579 -22.63 6.06 -22.75
C TRP A 579 -21.75 7.09 -22.06
N ASN A 580 -21.39 6.81 -20.82
CA ASN A 580 -20.42 7.61 -20.09
C ASN A 580 -19.04 7.13 -20.50
N VAL A 581 -18.26 7.99 -21.16
CA VAL A 581 -16.90 7.68 -21.62
C VAL A 581 -15.95 8.81 -21.27
N SER A 582 -14.77 8.47 -20.76
CA SER A 582 -13.71 9.45 -20.49
C SER A 582 -12.38 8.98 -21.07
N GLY A 583 -11.57 9.93 -21.53
CA GLY A 583 -10.33 9.68 -22.25
C GLY A 583 -9.24 10.67 -21.86
N VAL A 584 -8.13 10.15 -21.32
CA VAL A 584 -6.92 10.92 -21.03
C VAL A 584 -5.77 10.35 -21.84
N LEU A 585 -5.11 11.19 -22.63
CA LEU A 585 -3.90 10.82 -23.35
C LEU A 585 -2.70 10.87 -22.40
N LEU A 586 -1.93 9.80 -22.41
CA LEU A 586 -0.68 9.64 -21.68
C LEU A 586 0.45 9.36 -22.67
N GLY A 587 1.68 9.74 -22.34
CA GLY A 587 2.87 9.34 -23.10
C GLY A 587 4.13 10.06 -22.60
N GLU A 588 5.25 9.85 -23.29
CA GLU A 588 6.55 10.42 -22.93
C GLU A 588 7.05 11.39 -24.00
N GLU A 589 7.38 12.64 -23.62
CA GLU A 589 8.03 13.63 -24.52
C GLU A 589 9.49 13.31 -24.84
#